data_AF-A0A2G2NUD2-F1
#
_entry.id   AF-A0A2G2NUD2-F1
#
_cell.length_a   1.000
_cell.length_b   1.000
_cell.length_c   1.000
_cell.angle_alpha   90.00
_cell.angle_beta   90.00
_cell.angle_gamma   90.00
#
_symmetry.space_group_name_H-M   'P 1'
#
loop_
_entity.id
_entity.type
_entity.pdbx_description
1 polymer ?
#
loop_
_entity_poly.entity_id
_entity_poly.type
_entity_poly.pdbx_seq_one_letter_code
_entity_poly.pdbx_strand_id
1 'polypeptide(L)'
;NLFKDELLVKNPELNGSSVIQLDKDKVTEFIIVDYQFQKIQFTDNKNNSLSGFFEILVKTDSIIYYKKHSKKIIRKENKKIRYYEFKDNNSYYVYYNDNYFRLKKINDLNAIFPNYKTPLKNIYARYKSIRKTYPDTYIKSILLDLYNVMFSNTNSLRI
;
A
#
# COMPACT_ATOMS: atom_id res chain seq x y z
N ASN A 1 -6.23 2.80 -13.83
CA ASN A 1 -6.60 1.85 -12.75
C ASN A 1 -5.88 0.52 -12.98
N LEU A 2 -5.32 -0.11 -11.94
CA LEU A 2 -4.62 -1.40 -12.08
C LEU A 2 -5.58 -2.59 -11.80
N PHE A 3 -5.58 -3.61 -12.66
CA PHE A 3 -6.29 -4.87 -12.44
C PHE A 3 -5.43 -6.04 -12.93
N LYS A 4 -5.09 -6.99 -12.06
CA LYS A 4 -4.19 -8.12 -12.40
C LYS A 4 -2.81 -7.69 -12.97
N ASP A 5 -2.32 -6.55 -12.51
CA ASP A 5 -1.13 -5.86 -13.04
C ASP A 5 -1.27 -5.36 -14.49
N GLU A 6 -2.49 -5.27 -15.03
CA GLU A 6 -2.79 -4.61 -16.30
C GLU A 6 -3.24 -3.18 -16.03
N LEU A 7 -2.78 -2.25 -16.87
CA LEU A 7 -3.13 -0.85 -16.78
C LEU A 7 -4.36 -0.57 -17.66
N LEU A 8 -5.49 -0.27 -17.01
CA LEU A 8 -6.69 0.19 -17.71
C LEU A 8 -6.62 1.70 -17.91
N VAL A 9 -6.58 2.14 -19.18
CA VAL A 9 -6.53 3.55 -19.59
C VAL A 9 -7.78 3.90 -20.38
N LYS A 10 -8.49 4.94 -19.96
CA LYS A 10 -9.59 5.48 -20.76
C LYS A 10 -8.99 6.51 -21.72
N ASN A 11 -8.94 6.19 -23.02
CA ASN A 11 -8.57 7.15 -24.05
C ASN A 11 -9.85 7.84 -24.54
N PRO A 12 -10.02 9.17 -24.34
CA PRO A 12 -11.22 9.87 -24.77
C PRO A 12 -11.41 9.94 -26.29
N GLU A 13 -10.35 9.71 -27.08
CA GLU A 13 -10.40 9.73 -28.55
C GLU A 13 -10.69 8.36 -29.19
N LEU A 14 -10.68 7.28 -28.40
CA LEU A 14 -11.03 5.95 -28.87
C LEU A 14 -12.42 5.59 -28.34
N ASN A 15 -13.32 5.13 -29.22
CA ASN A 15 -14.59 4.56 -28.81
C ASN A 15 -14.33 3.25 -28.05
N GLY A 16 -14.28 3.32 -26.71
CA GLY A 16 -14.06 2.19 -25.82
C GLY A 16 -12.99 2.46 -24.75
N SER A 17 -12.73 1.46 -23.90
CA SER A 17 -11.60 1.48 -22.96
C SER A 17 -10.39 0.79 -23.58
N SER A 18 -9.25 1.47 -23.65
CA SER A 18 -7.98 0.88 -24.08
C SER A 18 -7.29 0.17 -22.91
N VAL A 19 -6.80 -1.04 -23.13
CA VAL A 19 -6.04 -1.79 -22.13
C VAL A 19 -4.57 -1.73 -22.51
N ILE A 20 -3.73 -1.23 -21.60
CA ILE A 20 -2.29 -1.32 -21.72
C ILE A 20 -1.85 -2.54 -20.90
N GLN A 21 -1.37 -3.57 -21.59
CA GLN A 21 -0.78 -4.73 -20.95
C GLN A 21 0.72 -4.52 -20.84
N LEU A 22 1.25 -4.55 -19.62
CA LEU A 22 2.68 -4.45 -19.37
C LEU A 22 3.35 -5.78 -19.70
N ASP A 23 4.47 -5.71 -20.42
CA ASP A 23 5.40 -6.84 -20.53
C ASP A 23 6.10 -7.03 -19.18
N LYS A 24 5.55 -7.95 -18.37
CA LYS A 24 5.97 -8.14 -16.98
C LYS A 24 7.43 -8.59 -16.85
N ASP A 25 8.03 -9.13 -17.91
CA ASP A 25 9.42 -9.60 -17.87
C ASP A 25 10.42 -8.47 -18.11
N LYS A 26 9.98 -7.37 -18.74
CA LYS A 26 10.82 -6.21 -19.07
C LYS A 26 10.58 -5.00 -18.18
N VAL A 27 9.44 -4.95 -17.50
CA VAL A 27 9.07 -3.81 -16.65
C VAL A 27 9.39 -4.12 -15.19
N THR A 28 10.33 -3.37 -14.61
CA THR A 28 10.70 -3.45 -13.19
C THR A 28 10.01 -2.37 -12.36
N GLU A 29 9.67 -1.22 -12.95
CA GLU A 29 8.94 -0.13 -12.32
C GLU A 29 8.22 0.71 -13.37
N PHE A 30 7.21 1.46 -12.94
CA PHE A 30 6.52 2.45 -13.77
C PHE A 30 5.83 3.51 -12.89
N ILE A 31 5.45 4.61 -13.51
CA ILE A 31 4.73 5.71 -12.86
C ILE A 31 3.40 5.92 -13.60
N ILE A 32 2.31 6.06 -12.84
CA ILE A 32 1.00 6.49 -13.36
C ILE A 32 0.64 7.79 -12.67
N VAL A 33 0.65 8.90 -13.42
CA VAL A 33 0.49 10.25 -12.84
C VAL A 33 1.57 10.47 -11.77
N ASP A 34 1.20 10.47 -10.49
CA ASP A 34 2.12 10.67 -9.36
C ASP A 34 2.34 9.39 -8.53
N TYR A 35 1.81 8.25 -9.00
CA TYR A 35 1.89 6.98 -8.28
C TYR A 35 3.02 6.12 -8.85
N GLN A 36 4.06 5.90 -8.04
CA GLN A 36 5.18 5.01 -8.39
C GLN A 36 4.82 3.56 -8.06
N PHE A 37 5.09 2.66 -9.01
CA PHE A 37 4.91 1.23 -8.86
C PHE A 37 6.23 0.50 -9.08
N GLN A 38 6.52 -0.48 -8.24
CA GLN A 38 7.70 -1.33 -8.34
C GLN A 38 7.29 -2.80 -8.39
N LYS A 39 7.92 -3.58 -9.28
CA LYS A 39 7.83 -5.03 -9.30
C LYS A 39 8.64 -5.56 -8.12
N ILE A 40 7.98 -6.20 -7.18
CA ILE A 40 8.63 -6.81 -6.01
C ILE A 40 8.21 -8.26 -5.85
N GLN A 41 9.13 -9.09 -5.38
CA GLN A 41 8.91 -10.47 -5.02
C GLN A 41 9.46 -10.70 -3.61
N PHE A 42 8.62 -11.17 -2.71
CA PHE A 42 9.00 -11.43 -1.32
C PHE A 42 8.11 -12.50 -0.69
N THR A 43 8.58 -13.06 0.42
CA THR A 43 7.75 -13.86 1.33
C THR A 43 7.43 -13.02 2.55
N ASP A 44 6.15 -12.87 2.88
CA ASP A 44 5.76 -12.09 4.06
C ASP A 44 6.01 -12.86 5.36
N ASN A 45 5.88 -12.16 6.49
CA ASN A 45 6.01 -12.71 7.84
C ASN A 45 5.00 -13.84 8.20
N LYS A 46 4.13 -14.23 7.26
CA LYS A 46 3.18 -15.34 7.38
C LYS A 46 3.42 -16.41 6.30
N ASN A 47 4.63 -16.45 5.73
CA ASN A 47 5.05 -17.39 4.70
C ASN A 47 4.21 -17.33 3.42
N ASN A 48 3.58 -16.19 3.11
CA ASN A 48 2.92 -16.00 1.83
C ASN A 48 3.92 -15.46 0.80
N SER A 49 4.18 -16.24 -0.25
CA SER A 49 4.93 -15.75 -1.39
C SER A 49 4.08 -14.78 -2.21
N LEU A 50 4.61 -13.60 -2.46
CA LEU A 50 3.95 -12.51 -3.16
C LEU A 50 4.87 -11.99 -4.26
N SER A 51 4.30 -11.80 -5.45
CA SER A 51 4.97 -11.19 -6.59
C SER A 51 4.01 -10.28 -7.36
N GLY A 52 4.53 -9.27 -8.06
CA GLY A 52 3.76 -8.34 -8.90
C GLY A 52 4.15 -6.89 -8.65
N PHE A 53 3.32 -5.96 -9.13
CA PHE A 53 3.56 -4.53 -8.96
C PHE A 53 2.86 -3.98 -7.72
N PHE A 54 3.59 -3.17 -6.96
CA PHE A 54 3.11 -2.55 -5.74
C PHE A 54 3.32 -1.04 -5.83
N GLU A 55 2.29 -0.27 -5.48
CA GLU A 55 2.40 1.17 -5.33
C GLU A 55 3.23 1.48 -4.08
N ILE A 56 4.21 2.38 -4.22
CA ILE A 56 5.01 2.89 -3.12
C ILE A 56 4.27 4.08 -2.50
N LEU A 57 3.77 3.89 -1.28
CA LEU A 57 3.01 4.90 -0.55
C LEU A 57 3.90 5.78 0.35
N VAL A 58 4.96 5.20 0.91
CA VAL A 58 6.02 5.88 1.69
C VAL A 58 7.33 5.19 1.35
N LYS A 59 8.40 5.95 1.20
CA LYS A 59 9.78 5.45 1.06
C LYS A 59 10.70 6.35 1.88
N THR A 60 11.29 5.79 2.92
CA THR A 60 12.35 6.41 3.72
C THR A 60 13.57 5.48 3.74
N ASP A 61 14.63 5.87 4.44
CA ASP A 61 15.86 5.07 4.52
C ASP A 61 15.68 3.73 5.26
N SER A 62 14.64 3.60 6.10
CA SER A 62 14.40 2.39 6.91
C SER A 62 12.99 1.82 6.80
N ILE A 63 12.03 2.56 6.23
CA ILE A 63 10.63 2.15 6.14
C ILE A 63 10.15 2.33 4.70
N ILE A 64 9.58 1.27 4.12
CA ILE A 64 8.84 1.37 2.86
C ILE A 64 7.42 0.85 3.07
N TYR A 65 6.44 1.65 2.68
CA TYR A 65 5.03 1.29 2.74
C TYR A 65 4.51 1.01 1.35
N TYR A 66 4.00 -0.21 1.14
CA TYR A 66 3.51 -0.67 -0.15
C TYR A 66 2.01 -0.91 -0.13
N LYS A 67 1.38 -0.67 -1.27
CA LYS A 67 -0.01 -1.06 -1.57
C LYS A 67 -0.06 -1.93 -2.80
N LYS A 68 -0.52 -3.16 -2.62
CA LYS A 68 -0.88 -4.07 -3.72
C LYS A 68 -2.33 -3.82 -4.11
N HIS A 69 -2.53 -3.36 -5.34
CA HIS A 69 -3.87 -3.16 -5.88
C HIS A 69 -4.49 -4.49 -6.26
N SER A 70 -5.74 -4.72 -5.86
CA SER A 70 -6.51 -5.86 -6.35
C SER A 70 -8.00 -5.53 -6.37
N LYS A 71 -8.75 -6.18 -7.26
CA LYS A 71 -10.22 -6.06 -7.29
C LYS A 71 -10.86 -7.41 -7.00
N LYS A 72 -11.84 -7.39 -6.11
CA LYS A 72 -12.74 -8.51 -5.85
C LYS A 72 -13.97 -8.37 -6.75
N ILE A 73 -14.27 -9.42 -7.49
CA ILE A 73 -15.49 -9.52 -8.29
C ILE A 73 -16.61 -10.02 -7.38
N ILE A 74 -17.71 -9.28 -7.32
CA ILE A 74 -18.91 -9.63 -6.57
C ILE A 74 -20.05 -9.80 -7.57
N ARG A 75 -20.59 -11.01 -7.65
CA ARG A 75 -21.81 -11.28 -8.43
C ARG A 75 -23.01 -10.80 -7.61
N LYS A 76 -23.85 -9.97 -8.22
CA LYS A 76 -25.15 -9.58 -7.68
C LYS A 76 -26.24 -10.07 -8.60
N GLU A 77 -27.29 -10.62 -7.99
CA GLU A 77 -28.51 -11.02 -8.67
C GLU A 77 -29.68 -10.31 -8.01
N ASN A 78 -30.43 -9.54 -8.80
CA ASN A 78 -31.78 -9.14 -8.46
C ASN A 78 -32.75 -9.87 -9.37
N LYS A 79 -34.04 -9.93 -9.00
CA LYS A 79 -35.12 -10.68 -9.67
C LYS A 79 -35.25 -10.51 -11.20
N LYS A 80 -34.55 -9.53 -11.81
CA LYS A 80 -34.58 -9.26 -13.25
C LYS A 80 -33.20 -9.15 -13.94
N ILE A 81 -32.10 -8.99 -13.20
CA ILE A 81 -30.77 -8.71 -13.80
C ILE A 81 -29.65 -9.35 -12.97
N ARG A 82 -28.73 -10.02 -13.67
CA ARG A 82 -27.43 -10.47 -13.15
C ARG A 82 -26.36 -9.45 -13.55
N TYR A 83 -25.60 -8.94 -12.59
CA TYR A 83 -24.49 -8.02 -12.86
C TYR A 83 -23.30 -8.29 -11.93
N TYR A 84 -22.14 -7.78 -12.33
CA TYR A 84 -20.89 -7.92 -11.58
C TYR A 84 -20.44 -6.55 -11.08
N GLU A 85 -20.11 -6.47 -9.79
CA GLU A 85 -19.46 -5.32 -9.18
C GLU A 85 -17.98 -5.65 -8.94
N PHE A 86 -17.10 -4.72 -9.32
CA PHE A 86 -15.68 -4.79 -8.98
C PHE A 86 -15.43 -3.88 -7.78
N LYS A 87 -15.08 -4.46 -6.63
CA LYS A 87 -14.72 -3.71 -5.42
C LYS A 87 -13.23 -3.79 -5.17
N ASP A 88 -12.64 -2.70 -4.71
CA ASP A 88 -11.22 -2.69 -4.34
C ASP A 88 -10.99 -3.61 -3.13
N ASN A 89 -9.91 -4.38 -3.19
CA ASN A 89 -9.50 -5.35 -2.19
C ASN A 89 -7.97 -5.26 -1.99
N ASN A 90 -7.49 -4.04 -1.82
CA ASN A 90 -6.06 -3.76 -1.74
C ASN A 90 -5.44 -4.42 -0.50
N SER A 91 -4.19 -4.83 -0.63
CA SER A 91 -3.39 -5.35 0.49
C SER A 91 -2.19 -4.46 0.73
N TYR A 92 -1.83 -4.29 1.99
CA TYR A 92 -0.83 -3.32 2.42
C TYR A 92 0.31 -4.03 3.12
N TYR A 93 1.53 -3.54 2.90
CA TYR A 93 2.75 -4.15 3.42
C TYR A 93 3.73 -3.08 3.88
N VAL A 94 4.44 -3.34 4.97
CA VAL A 94 5.53 -2.51 5.46
C VAL A 94 6.82 -3.31 5.34
N TYR A 95 7.83 -2.75 4.68
CA TYR A 95 9.19 -3.23 4.73
C TYR A 95 9.96 -2.48 5.82
N TYR A 96 10.56 -3.23 6.74
CA TYR A 96 11.32 -2.70 7.87
C TYR A 96 12.28 -3.79 8.38
N ASN A 97 13.52 -3.42 8.70
CA ASN A 97 14.57 -4.36 9.16
C ASN A 97 14.66 -5.63 8.29
N ASP A 98 14.77 -5.46 6.97
CA ASP A 98 14.89 -6.53 5.98
C ASP A 98 13.74 -7.55 5.95
N ASN A 99 12.58 -7.17 6.50
CA ASN A 99 11.40 -8.02 6.56
C ASN A 99 10.17 -7.32 5.99
N TYR A 100 9.30 -8.11 5.34
CA TYR A 100 8.02 -7.65 4.83
C TYR A 100 6.88 -8.08 5.76
N PHE A 101 6.14 -7.11 6.27
CA PHE A 101 5.02 -7.31 7.19
C PHE A 101 3.71 -6.94 6.52
N ARG A 102 2.73 -7.85 6.53
CA ARG A 102 1.38 -7.52 6.07
C ARG A 102 0.66 -6.63 7.08
N LEU A 103 0.21 -5.46 6.65
CA LEU A 103 -0.57 -4.51 7.45
C LEU A 103 -2.07 -4.69 7.17
N LYS A 104 -2.81 -5.32 8.10
CA LYS A 104 -4.27 -5.50 7.98
C LYS A 104 -5.04 -4.45 8.76
N LYS A 105 -4.51 -4.03 9.90
CA LYS A 105 -5.08 -3.01 10.78
C LYS A 105 -3.98 -2.15 11.37
N ILE A 106 -4.34 -0.94 11.79
CA ILE A 106 -3.38 0.00 12.39
C ILE A 106 -2.60 -0.60 13.56
N ASN A 107 -3.24 -1.42 14.39
CA ASN A 107 -2.60 -2.04 15.55
C ASN A 107 -1.49 -3.04 15.18
N ASP A 108 -1.43 -3.51 13.93
CA ASP A 108 -0.34 -4.39 13.49
C ASP A 108 1.01 -3.64 13.52
N LEU A 109 1.02 -2.30 13.41
CA LEU A 109 2.23 -1.49 13.58
C LEU A 109 2.87 -1.67 14.96
N ASN A 110 2.10 -1.98 16.00
CA ASN A 110 2.67 -2.25 17.34
C ASN A 110 3.49 -3.55 17.38
N ALA A 111 3.21 -4.49 16.47
CA ALA A 111 3.98 -5.72 16.31
C ALA A 111 5.19 -5.51 15.39
N ILE A 112 5.05 -4.66 14.38
CA ILE A 112 6.14 -4.30 13.44
C ILE A 112 7.20 -3.43 14.14
N PHE A 113 6.77 -2.51 15.00
CA PHE A 113 7.62 -1.56 15.72
C PHE A 113 7.47 -1.71 17.24
N PRO A 114 7.89 -2.86 17.83
CA PRO A 114 7.63 -3.18 19.22
C PRO A 114 8.24 -2.17 20.22
N ASN A 115 9.37 -1.57 19.85
CA ASN A 115 10.09 -0.58 20.67
C ASN A 115 9.46 0.82 20.64
N TYR A 116 8.47 1.06 19.76
CA TYR A 116 7.88 2.38 19.53
C TYR A 116 6.38 2.42 19.86
N LYS A 117 5.86 1.48 20.65
CA LYS A 117 4.44 1.41 21.03
C LYS A 117 3.92 2.70 21.68
N THR A 118 4.70 3.30 22.59
CA THR A 118 4.31 4.54 23.26
C THR A 118 4.26 5.73 22.30
N PRO A 119 5.32 6.01 21.50
CA PRO A 119 5.24 6.99 20.42
C PRO A 119 4.06 6.75 19.47
N LEU A 120 3.87 5.52 19.00
CA LEU A 120 2.79 5.16 18.08
C LEU A 120 1.41 5.54 18.64
N LYS A 121 1.14 5.28 19.92
CA LYS A 121 -0.12 5.67 20.56
C LYS A 121 -0.39 7.17 20.44
N ASN A 122 0.63 8.01 20.62
CA ASN A 122 0.50 9.46 20.52
C ASN A 122 0.28 9.91 19.06
N ILE A 123 1.02 9.32 18.13
CA ILE A 123 0.90 9.60 16.69
C ILE A 123 -0.50 9.21 16.18
N TYR A 124 -1.03 8.05 16.60
CA TYR A 124 -2.38 7.61 16.23
C TYR A 124 -3.46 8.63 16.62
N ALA A 125 -3.32 9.26 17.78
CA ALA A 125 -4.27 10.25 18.27
C ALA A 125 -4.24 11.52 17.40
N ARG A 126 -3.05 11.96 16.98
CA ARG A 126 -2.84 13.15 16.14
C ARG A 126 -3.58 13.08 14.81
N TYR A 127 -3.56 11.92 14.16
CA TYR A 127 -4.15 11.73 12.83
C TYR A 127 -5.55 11.10 12.86
N LYS A 128 -6.19 10.98 14.04
CA LYS A 128 -7.47 10.28 14.21
C LYS A 128 -8.58 10.83 13.31
N SER A 129 -8.59 12.13 13.03
CA SER A 129 -9.60 12.82 12.21
C SER A 129 -9.63 12.34 10.75
N ILE A 130 -8.48 12.02 10.16
CA ILE A 130 -8.39 11.62 8.75
C ILE A 130 -8.51 10.12 8.53
N ARG A 131 -8.54 9.30 9.60
CA ARG A 131 -8.55 7.84 9.53
C ARG A 131 -9.68 7.25 8.67
N LYS A 132 -10.89 7.82 8.77
CA LYS A 132 -12.07 7.32 8.04
C LYS A 132 -12.13 7.84 6.62
N THR A 133 -11.78 9.12 6.42
CA THR A 133 -11.94 9.81 5.14
C THR A 133 -10.78 9.51 4.19
N TYR A 134 -9.55 9.45 4.71
CA TYR A 134 -8.33 9.29 3.93
C TYR A 134 -7.44 8.19 4.56
N PRO A 135 -7.83 6.91 4.44
CA PRO A 135 -7.15 5.81 5.12
C PRO A 135 -5.69 5.64 4.68
N ASP A 136 -5.38 5.81 3.38
CA ASP A 136 -4.00 5.74 2.90
C ASP A 136 -3.18 6.90 3.49
N THR A 137 -3.69 8.13 3.44
CA THR A 137 -3.04 9.31 4.03
C THR A 137 -2.81 9.14 5.53
N TYR A 138 -3.78 8.57 6.26
CA TYR A 138 -3.65 8.28 7.68
C TYR A 138 -2.44 7.40 7.99
N ILE A 139 -2.25 6.28 7.27
CA ILE A 139 -1.10 5.41 7.50
C ILE A 139 0.20 6.06 7.02
N LYS A 140 0.19 6.76 5.88
CA LYS A 140 1.36 7.52 5.39
C LYS A 140 1.87 8.49 6.45
N SER A 141 0.98 9.32 7.01
CA SER A 141 1.33 10.30 8.04
C SER A 141 1.89 9.65 9.30
N ILE A 142 1.31 8.52 9.73
CA ILE A 142 1.79 7.79 10.91
C ILE A 142 3.21 7.25 10.69
N LEU A 143 3.48 6.63 9.54
CA LEU A 143 4.79 6.05 9.25
C LEU A 143 5.86 7.13 9.09
N LEU A 144 5.53 8.27 8.50
CA LEU A 144 6.44 9.41 8.38
C LEU A 144 6.75 10.04 9.75
N ASP A 145 5.75 10.25 10.61
CA ASP A 145 5.97 10.80 11.95
C ASP A 145 6.72 9.79 12.84
N LEU A 146 6.43 8.49 12.71
CA LEU A 146 7.19 7.43 13.38
C LEU A 146 8.65 7.46 12.94
N TYR A 147 8.92 7.53 11.64
CA TYR A 147 10.27 7.65 11.11
C TYR A 147 11.00 8.83 11.77
N ASN A 148 10.40 10.01 11.82
CA ASN A 148 11.03 11.16 12.49
C ASN A 148 11.38 10.87 13.96
N VAL A 149 10.48 10.23 14.72
CA VAL A 149 10.76 9.82 16.11
C VAL A 149 11.92 8.82 16.20
N MET A 150 12.03 7.88 15.26
CA MET A 150 13.12 6.91 15.23
C MET A 150 14.48 7.61 15.04
N PHE A 151 14.55 8.60 14.15
CA PHE A 151 15.81 9.28 13.81
C PHE A 151 16.19 10.42 14.76
N SER A 152 15.21 11.14 15.33
CA SER A 152 15.48 12.16 16.35
C SER A 152 16.11 11.58 17.62
N ASN A 153 15.78 10.34 17.98
CA ASN A 153 16.35 9.66 19.16
C ASN A 153 17.78 9.11 18.93
N THR A 154 18.24 8.98 17.69
CA THR A 154 19.62 8.54 17.38
C THR A 154 20.65 9.67 17.47
N ASN A 155 20.23 10.93 17.33
CA ASN A 155 21.13 12.09 17.43
C ASN A 155 21.44 12.51 18.88
N SER A 156 20.70 12.00 19.88
CA SER A 156 20.97 12.28 21.30
C SER A 156 22.01 11.35 21.94
N LEU A 157 22.49 10.33 21.21
CA LEU A 157 23.50 9.37 21.69
C LEU A 157 24.88 9.59 21.04
N ARG A 158 25.08 10.71 20.36
CA ARG A 158 26.37 11.16 19.81
C ARG A 158 26.78 12.48 20.45
N ILE A 159 27.11 12.46 21.73
CA ILE A 159 27.93 13.48 22.41
C ILE A 159 28.88 12.75 23.35
#